data_AF-A0A2E8K905-F1
#
_entry.id   AF-A0A2E8K905-F1
#
_cell.length_a   1.000
_cell.length_b   1.000
_cell.length_c   1.000
_cell.angle_alpha   90.00
_cell.angle_beta   90.00
_cell.angle_gamma   90.00
#
_symmetry.space_group_name_H-M   'P 1'
#
loop_
_entity.id
_entity.type
_entity.pdbx_description
1 polymer ?
#
loop_
_entity_poly.entity_id
_entity_poly.type
_entity_poly.pdbx_seq_one_letter_code
_entity_poly.pdbx_strand_id
1 'polypeptide(L)'
;MNWDEIESLAGPELVDRLGHRMGAYHLSQRVRREFETTRDPYRHRDLEEILPLASMLEIFLRVFRLKSRGESNAILFETIENPVYITRLPQEFEGFRLLHLTDLHFGNNSALMPALTQALDGLEYDLCVLTGDYGLGYSS
;
A
#
# COMPACT_ATOMS: atom_id res chain seq x y z
N MET A 1 9.46 17.19 13.92
CA MET A 1 9.30 18.01 12.72
C MET A 1 8.44 19.19 13.10
N ASN A 2 8.92 20.41 12.83
CA ASN A 2 8.17 21.65 13.04
C ASN A 2 7.16 21.85 11.89
N TRP A 3 6.12 22.66 12.11
CA TRP A 3 5.09 23.01 11.12
C TRP A 3 5.69 23.61 9.84
N ASP A 4 6.73 24.42 9.97
CA ASP A 4 7.44 25.04 8.84
C ASP A 4 8.13 24.00 7.93
N GLU A 5 8.61 22.88 8.50
CA GLU A 5 9.26 21.80 7.74
C GLU A 5 8.22 21.01 6.93
N ILE A 6 7.00 20.83 7.46
CA ILE A 6 5.89 20.15 6.79
C ILE A 6 5.41 20.97 5.58
N GLU A 7 5.25 22.28 5.74
CA GLU A 7 4.85 23.18 4.66
C GLU A 7 5.89 23.24 3.53
N SER A 8 7.19 23.26 3.88
CA SER A 8 8.26 23.25 2.88
C SER A 8 8.31 21.98 2.03
N LEU A 9 7.84 20.84 2.57
CA LEU A 9 7.94 19.53 1.91
C LEU A 9 6.68 19.16 1.11
N ALA A 10 5.50 19.46 1.65
CA ALA A 10 4.21 19.11 1.02
C ALA A 10 3.61 20.27 0.20
N GLY A 11 4.11 21.49 0.36
CA GLY A 11 3.56 22.70 -0.24
C GLY A 11 2.43 23.32 0.62
N PRO A 12 2.43 24.64 0.80
CA PRO A 12 1.54 25.30 1.78
C PRO A 12 0.05 25.16 1.43
N GLU A 13 -0.31 25.15 0.15
CA GLU A 13 -1.70 25.01 -0.31
C GLU A 13 -2.30 23.63 -0.01
N LEU A 14 -1.47 22.58 -0.10
CA LEU A 14 -1.89 21.22 0.20
C LEU A 14 -2.06 21.02 1.72
N VAL A 15 -1.13 21.57 2.51
CA VAL A 15 -1.17 21.52 3.97
C VAL A 15 -2.40 22.25 4.51
N ASP A 16 -2.72 23.41 3.96
CA ASP A 16 -3.90 24.19 4.37
C ASP A 16 -5.22 23.45 4.05
N ARG A 17 -5.37 22.95 2.82
CA ARG A 17 -6.54 22.15 2.42
C ARG A 17 -6.71 20.89 3.26
N LEU A 18 -5.63 20.16 3.52
CA LEU A 18 -5.67 18.93 4.31
C LEU A 18 -5.88 19.22 5.79
N GLY A 19 -5.30 20.32 6.30
CA GLY A 19 -5.44 20.78 7.68
C GLY A 19 -6.87 21.18 7.99
N HIS A 20 -7.55 21.85 7.07
CA HIS A 20 -8.97 22.21 7.20
C HIS A 20 -9.90 20.98 7.23
N ARG A 21 -9.56 19.90 6.54
CA ARG A 21 -10.42 18.70 6.45
C ARG A 21 -10.16 17.66 7.53
N MET A 22 -8.89 17.47 7.91
CA MET A 22 -8.49 16.44 8.88
C MET A 22 -8.21 17.01 10.27
N GLY A 23 -8.04 18.32 10.40
CA GLY A 23 -7.52 18.98 11.60
C GLY A 23 -6.00 19.01 11.61
N ALA A 24 -5.42 20.18 11.91
CA ALA A 24 -3.98 20.42 11.93
C ALA A 24 -3.22 19.40 12.82
N TYR A 25 -3.77 19.06 13.98
CA TYR A 25 -3.16 18.05 14.85
C TYR A 25 -3.06 16.67 14.18
N HIS A 26 -4.09 16.21 13.48
CA HIS A 26 -4.08 14.90 12.82
C HIS A 26 -3.23 14.90 11.55
N LEU A 27 -3.21 16.01 10.80
CA LEU A 27 -2.32 16.17 9.66
C LEU A 27 -0.86 16.11 10.09
N SER A 28 -0.46 16.88 11.10
CA SER A 28 0.93 16.86 11.58
C SER A 28 1.36 15.48 12.11
N GLN A 29 0.47 14.74 12.77
CA GLN A 29 0.73 13.36 13.20
C GLN A 29 0.93 12.41 12.02
N ARG A 30 0.11 12.52 10.97
CA ARG A 30 0.23 11.67 9.76
C ARG A 30 1.49 11.99 8.97
N VAL A 31 1.74 13.26 8.70
CA VAL A 31 2.95 13.68 7.99
C VAL A 31 4.18 13.26 8.79
N ARG A 32 4.17 13.41 10.12
CA ARG A 32 5.26 12.90 10.96
C ARG A 32 5.47 11.40 10.83
N ARG A 33 4.40 10.58 10.82
CA ARG A 33 4.51 9.13 10.61
C ARG A 33 5.04 8.79 9.22
N GLU A 34 4.52 9.40 8.16
CA GLU A 34 5.00 9.19 6.79
C GLU A 34 6.48 9.59 6.64
N PHE A 35 6.91 10.68 7.29
CA PHE A 35 8.31 11.08 7.34
C PHE A 35 9.18 10.16 8.21
N GLU A 36 8.64 9.64 9.32
CA GLU A 36 9.33 8.62 10.13
C GLU A 36 9.44 7.27 9.39
N THR A 37 8.49 6.95 8.50
CA THR A 37 8.54 5.77 7.61
C THR A 37 9.45 6.02 6.39
N THR A 38 9.53 7.26 5.88
CA THR A 38 10.44 7.67 4.79
C THR A 38 11.87 7.86 5.28
N ARG A 39 12.06 8.11 6.58
CA ARG A 39 13.35 7.95 7.25
C ARG A 39 13.67 6.47 7.28
N ASP A 40 14.39 6.08 6.25
CA ASP A 40 15.08 4.81 6.09
C ASP A 40 15.32 4.11 7.45
N PRO A 41 14.66 2.97 7.72
CA PRO A 41 14.88 2.20 8.95
C PRO A 41 16.32 1.70 9.09
N TYR A 42 17.13 1.77 8.03
CA TYR A 42 18.56 1.46 8.03
C TYR A 42 19.44 2.62 8.54
N ARG A 43 18.91 3.84 8.71
CA ARG A 43 19.72 5.03 9.03
C ARG A 43 20.08 5.19 10.51
N HIS A 44 19.44 4.42 11.41
CA HIS A 44 19.68 4.47 12.86
C HIS A 44 20.29 3.20 13.46
N ARG A 45 20.59 2.18 12.66
CA ARG A 45 21.56 1.14 13.03
C ARG A 45 22.80 1.35 12.20
N ASP A 46 23.98 1.12 12.76
CA ASP A 46 25.22 1.22 12.01
C ASP A 46 25.09 0.36 10.75
N LEU A 47 25.25 0.97 9.57
CA LEU A 47 25.11 0.30 8.26
C LEU A 47 25.94 -0.99 8.22
N GLU A 48 27.06 -1.01 8.94
CA GLU A 48 27.99 -2.12 9.13
C GLU A 48 27.37 -3.35 9.82
N GLU A 49 26.32 -3.19 10.63
CA GLU A 49 25.63 -4.29 11.33
C GLU A 49 24.47 -4.90 10.51
N ILE A 50 23.76 -4.10 9.69
CA ILE A 50 22.63 -4.61 8.90
C ILE A 50 23.06 -5.11 7.52
N LEU A 51 24.03 -4.47 6.87
CA LEU A 51 24.48 -4.85 5.51
C LEU A 51 24.83 -6.34 5.37
N PRO A 52 25.59 -6.96 6.31
CA PRO A 52 25.91 -8.38 6.22
C PRO A 52 24.66 -9.25 6.40
N LEU A 53 23.79 -8.92 7.36
CA LEU A 53 22.59 -9.69 7.66
C LEU A 53 21.56 -9.62 6.51
N ALA A 54 21.33 -8.43 5.95
CA ALA A 54 20.44 -8.23 4.82
C ALA A 54 20.96 -8.95 3.57
N SER A 55 22.27 -8.88 3.30
CA SER A 55 22.90 -9.59 2.18
C SER A 55 22.84 -11.11 2.37
N MET A 56 23.08 -11.60 3.59
CA MET A 56 22.95 -13.03 3.93
C MET A 56 21.50 -13.51 3.76
N LEU A 57 20.52 -12.73 4.20
CA LEU A 57 19.11 -13.03 4.01
C LEU A 57 18.75 -13.06 2.52
N GLU A 58 19.23 -12.10 1.73
CA GLU A 58 18.96 -12.08 0.29
C GLU A 58 19.56 -13.32 -0.41
N ILE A 59 20.81 -13.66 -0.08
CA ILE A 59 21.47 -14.87 -0.60
C ILE A 59 20.68 -16.12 -0.18
N PHE A 60 20.28 -16.22 1.08
CA PHE A 60 19.47 -17.32 1.58
C PHE A 60 18.15 -17.41 0.80
N LEU A 61 17.38 -16.33 0.71
CA LEU A 61 16.11 -16.30 -0.03
C LEU A 61 16.29 -16.66 -1.51
N ARG A 62 17.42 -16.32 -2.12
CA ARG A 62 17.75 -16.67 -3.50
C ARG A 62 18.13 -18.15 -3.65
N VAL A 63 19.00 -18.67 -2.78
CA VAL A 63 19.45 -20.08 -2.76
C VAL A 63 18.27 -21.01 -2.53
N PHE A 64 17.39 -20.68 -1.59
CA PHE A 64 16.17 -21.44 -1.30
C PHE A 64 15.00 -21.11 -2.24
N ARG A 65 15.21 -20.26 -3.26
CA ARG A 65 14.20 -19.79 -4.23
C ARG A 65 12.95 -19.16 -3.61
N LEU A 66 13.02 -18.77 -2.33
CA LEU A 66 11.94 -18.12 -1.61
C LEU A 66 11.64 -16.73 -2.18
N LYS A 67 12.65 -16.02 -2.69
CA LYS A 67 12.44 -14.73 -3.40
C LYS A 67 11.54 -14.91 -4.63
N SER A 68 11.91 -15.84 -5.51
CA SER A 68 11.12 -16.13 -6.72
C SER A 68 9.73 -16.66 -6.39
N ARG A 69 9.60 -17.53 -5.37
CA ARG A 69 8.30 -17.99 -4.89
C ARG A 69 7.43 -16.85 -4.35
N GLY A 70 8.03 -15.90 -3.62
CA GLY A 70 7.34 -14.71 -3.13
C GLY A 70 6.82 -13.85 -4.29
N GLU A 71 7.65 -13.60 -5.31
CA GLU A 71 7.25 -12.86 -6.51
C GLU A 71 6.13 -13.55 -7.28
N SER A 72 6.19 -14.89 -7.43
CA SER A 72 5.11 -15.67 -8.05
C SER A 72 3.82 -15.64 -7.24
N ASN A 73 3.90 -15.71 -5.91
CA ASN A 73 2.74 -15.63 -5.03
C ASN A 73 2.11 -14.23 -5.04
N ALA A 74 2.93 -13.18 -5.15
CA ALA A 74 2.45 -11.80 -5.16
C ALA A 74 1.59 -11.44 -6.38
N ILE A 75 1.69 -12.22 -7.46
CA ILE A 75 0.86 -12.07 -8.67
C ILE A 75 -0.24 -13.13 -8.78
N LEU A 76 -0.34 -14.03 -7.80
CA LEU A 76 -1.39 -15.05 -7.74
C LEU A 76 -2.62 -14.42 -7.08
N PHE A 77 -3.40 -13.70 -7.88
CA PHE A 77 -4.67 -13.15 -7.44
C PHE A 77 -5.73 -14.25 -7.37
N GLU A 78 -6.46 -14.27 -6.26
CA GLU A 78 -7.61 -15.13 -6.05
C GLU A 78 -8.83 -14.24 -5.77
N THR A 79 -9.89 -14.43 -6.54
CA THR A 79 -11.16 -13.72 -6.33
C THR A 79 -12.00 -14.52 -5.35
N ILE A 80 -12.17 -13.98 -4.14
CA ILE A 80 -12.98 -14.59 -3.09
C ILE A 80 -14.31 -13.85 -3.01
N GLU A 81 -15.42 -14.53 -3.30
CA GLU A 81 -16.75 -13.98 -3.11
C GLU A 81 -17.18 -14.14 -1.65
N ASN A 82 -17.50 -13.02 -1.00
CA ASN A 82 -17.92 -13.02 0.41
C ASN A 82 -19.32 -12.41 0.55
N PRO A 83 -20.38 -13.22 0.68
CA PRO A 83 -21.73 -12.70 0.84
C PRO A 83 -21.90 -12.08 2.24
N VAL A 84 -22.20 -10.78 2.28
CA VAL A 84 -22.42 -10.04 3.52
C VAL A 84 -23.91 -9.74 3.69
N TYR A 85 -24.50 -10.23 4.77
CA TYR A 85 -25.92 -9.98 5.09
C TYR A 85 -26.06 -8.83 6.09
N ILE A 86 -26.71 -7.75 5.68
CA ILE A 86 -26.94 -6.57 6.52
C ILE A 86 -28.44 -6.46 6.81
N THR A 87 -28.83 -6.62 8.07
CA THR A 87 -30.24 -6.71 8.50
C THR A 87 -31.11 -5.51 8.13
N ARG A 88 -30.51 -4.33 7.92
CA ARG A 88 -31.21 -3.09 7.57
C ARG A 88 -30.67 -2.49 6.27
N LEU A 89 -30.25 -3.35 5.34
CA LEU A 89 -29.80 -2.91 4.02
C LEU A 89 -31.00 -2.29 3.28
N PRO A 90 -30.86 -1.08 2.72
CA PRO A 90 -31.87 -0.54 1.83
C PRO A 90 -32.05 -1.47 0.61
N GLN A 91 -33.28 -1.59 0.12
CA GLN A 91 -33.62 -2.53 -0.96
C GLN A 91 -32.85 -2.23 -2.26
N GLU A 92 -32.47 -0.98 -2.47
CA GLU A 92 -31.67 -0.51 -3.60
C GLU A 92 -30.26 -1.12 -3.65
N PHE A 93 -29.76 -1.63 -2.52
CA PHE A 93 -28.45 -2.29 -2.41
C PHE A 93 -28.55 -3.82 -2.33
N GLU A 94 -29.74 -4.40 -2.47
CA GLU A 94 -29.89 -5.85 -2.52
C GLU A 94 -29.16 -6.42 -3.75
N GLY A 95 -28.25 -7.38 -3.52
CA GLY A 95 -27.42 -7.94 -4.59
C GLY A 95 -26.29 -7.04 -5.08
N PHE A 96 -26.05 -5.89 -4.43
CA PHE A 96 -24.96 -4.98 -4.79
C PHE A 96 -23.59 -5.65 -4.63
N ARG A 97 -22.79 -5.64 -5.70
CA ARG A 97 -21.48 -6.32 -5.74
C ARG A 97 -20.35 -5.31 -5.61
N LEU A 98 -19.58 -5.45 -4.54
CA LEU A 98 -18.42 -4.60 -4.25
C LEU A 98 -17.13 -5.38 -4.53
N LEU A 99 -16.31 -4.89 -5.46
CA LEU A 99 -14.94 -5.35 -5.65
C LEU A 99 -14.04 -4.61 -4.67
N HIS A 100 -13.37 -5.35 -3.79
CA HIS A 100 -12.40 -4.79 -2.83
C HIS A 100 -10.99 -5.24 -3.18
N LEU A 101 -10.13 -4.28 -3.55
CA LEU A 101 -8.71 -4.51 -3.80
C LEU A 101 -7.89 -3.85 -2.70
N THR A 102 -6.88 -4.55 -2.17
CA THR A 102 -6.02 -4.05 -1.10
C THR A 102 -4.54 -4.25 -1.42
N ASP A 103 -3.69 -3.37 -0.89
CA ASP A 103 -2.23 -3.50 -0.84
C ASP A 103 -1.58 -3.81 -2.20
N LEU A 104 -2.00 -3.05 -3.21
CA LEU A 104 -1.59 -3.27 -4.60
C LEU A 104 -0.11 -2.97 -4.86
N HIS A 105 0.60 -2.23 -3.98
CA HIS A 105 2.06 -1.99 -4.04
C HIS A 105 2.62 -1.83 -5.47
N PHE A 106 2.01 -0.93 -6.23
CA PHE A 106 2.38 -0.72 -7.63
C PHE A 106 3.87 -0.37 -7.76
N GLY A 107 4.55 -0.87 -8.79
CA GLY A 107 5.94 -0.52 -9.09
C GLY A 107 7.00 -1.57 -8.73
N ASN A 108 6.71 -2.52 -7.82
CA ASN A 108 7.70 -3.52 -7.40
C ASN A 108 7.78 -4.76 -8.33
N ASN A 109 6.76 -4.99 -9.17
CA ASN A 109 6.72 -6.13 -10.09
C ASN A 109 5.96 -5.78 -11.37
N SER A 110 6.62 -5.85 -12.52
CA SER A 110 6.01 -5.55 -13.84
C SER A 110 4.92 -6.55 -14.24
N ALA A 111 4.90 -7.76 -13.67
CA ALA A 111 3.88 -8.78 -13.94
C ALA A 111 2.58 -8.58 -13.14
N LEU A 112 2.58 -7.67 -12.15
CA LEU A 112 1.42 -7.43 -11.29
C LEU A 112 0.21 -6.91 -12.07
N MET A 113 0.40 -5.87 -12.89
CA MET A 113 -0.69 -5.24 -13.64
C MET A 113 -1.35 -6.20 -14.64
N PRO A 114 -0.60 -6.97 -15.47
CA PRO A 114 -1.18 -8.01 -16.31
C PRO A 114 -1.96 -9.07 -15.52
N ALA A 115 -1.39 -9.58 -14.43
CA ALA A 115 -2.05 -10.62 -13.62
C ALA A 115 -3.32 -10.09 -12.95
N LEU A 116 -3.31 -8.85 -12.46
CA LEU A 116 -4.49 -8.20 -11.90
C LEU A 116 -5.58 -8.03 -12.95
N THR A 117 -5.21 -7.57 -14.16
CA THR A 117 -6.17 -7.39 -15.25
C THR A 117 -6.82 -8.72 -15.64
N GLN A 118 -6.03 -9.79 -15.70
CA GLN A 118 -6.53 -11.14 -15.95
C GLN A 118 -7.46 -11.64 -14.84
N ALA A 119 -7.12 -11.39 -13.58
CA ALA A 119 -7.94 -11.80 -12.44
C ALA A 119 -9.27 -11.04 -12.35
N LEU A 120 -9.30 -9.81 -12.87
CA LEU A 120 -10.48 -8.97 -12.95
C LEU A 120 -11.34 -9.23 -14.19
N ASP A 121 -10.83 -9.99 -15.17
CA ASP A 121 -11.52 -10.23 -16.42
C ASP A 121 -12.82 -11.01 -16.20
N GLY A 122 -13.91 -10.53 -16.79
CA GLY A 122 -15.24 -11.13 -16.67
C GLY A 122 -15.93 -10.98 -15.31
N LEU A 123 -15.34 -10.25 -14.36
CA LEU A 123 -16.00 -9.95 -13.09
C LEU A 123 -16.96 -8.77 -13.24
N GLU A 124 -18.19 -8.94 -12.78
CA GLU A 124 -19.22 -7.89 -12.75
C GLU A 124 -19.41 -7.36 -11.33
N TYR A 125 -19.21 -6.05 -11.17
CA TYR A 125 -19.32 -5.35 -9.89
C TYR A 125 -19.85 -3.93 -10.09
N ASP A 126 -20.63 -3.46 -9.12
CA ASP A 126 -21.24 -2.13 -9.12
C ASP A 126 -20.27 -1.05 -8.63
N LEU A 127 -19.35 -1.43 -7.74
CA LEU A 127 -18.35 -0.50 -7.17
C LEU A 127 -17.02 -1.21 -6.93
N CYS A 128 -15.93 -0.55 -7.32
CA CYS A 128 -14.57 -0.93 -6.95
C CYS A 128 -14.05 -0.02 -5.83
N VAL A 129 -13.56 -0.63 -4.75
CA VAL A 129 -12.95 0.06 -3.61
C VAL A 129 -11.49 -0.37 -3.52
N LEU A 130 -10.59 0.60 -3.57
CA LEU A 130 -9.16 0.40 -3.40
C LEU A 130 -8.77 0.84 -1.99
N THR A 131 -8.13 -0.05 -1.22
CA THR A 131 -7.63 0.26 0.13
C THR A 131 -6.18 -0.17 0.30
N GLY A 132 -5.60 0.13 1.47
CA GLY A 132 -4.24 -0.26 1.81
C GLY A 132 -3.20 0.58 1.07
N ASP A 133 -2.00 0.01 0.93
CA ASP A 133 -0.85 0.71 0.36
C ASP A 133 -0.78 0.53 -1.16
N TYR A 134 -1.44 1.43 -1.88
CA TYR A 134 -1.39 1.51 -3.34
C TYR A 134 -0.25 2.41 -3.86
N GLY A 135 0.60 2.95 -2.98
CA GLY A 135 1.69 3.84 -3.36
C GLY A 135 2.71 3.15 -4.26
N LEU A 136 3.33 3.93 -5.17
CA LEU A 136 4.50 3.49 -5.92
C LEU A 136 5.63 3.22 -4.94
N GLY A 137 6.06 1.96 -4.82
CA GLY A 137 7.36 1.67 -4.22
C GLY A 137 8.40 2.42 -5.03
N TYR A 138 9.06 3.44 -4.45
CA TYR A 138 10.16 4.13 -5.12
C TYR A 138 11.27 3.11 -5.36
N SER A 139 11.36 2.59 -6.58
CA SER A 139 12.51 1.82 -7.04
C SER A 139 13.69 2.80 -7.14
N SER A 140 14.57 2.76 -6.14
CA SER A 140 15.91 3.33 -6.18
C SER A 140 16.83 2.53 -7.10
#